data_AF-A3TSL8-F1
#
_entry.id   AF-A3TSL8-F1
#
_cell.length_a   1.000
_cell.length_b   1.000
_cell.length_c   1.000
_cell.angle_alpha   90.00
_cell.angle_beta   90.00
_cell.angle_gamma   90.00
#
_symmetry.space_group_name_H-M   'P 1'
#
loop_
_entity.id
_entity.type
_entity.pdbx_description
1 polymer ?
#
loop_
_entity_poly.entity_id
_entity_poly.type
_entity_poly.pdbx_seq_one_letter_code
_entity_poly.pdbx_strand_id
1 'polypeptide(L)'
;MNPHIDMLADFRSAGPAQAVPGMSELSEHLHGRMAAVGEVAFQEFAYLQHVAAATWGPERTSHFAVVLRQARVAAKAPKVSRWKMASTAIERLPPEWQSSLREILDRSEAGKVTSGLPILSSDYLGAVTTALGRYVDYARSCGAGLIPSGSDLHCYALWLTNPTNTDHGVSVRTAADYLSRIKAGLAIIAPWADSSAREFVCRYWREKGRAGGSPTKTGDQLVGAVAIYDLGFRQIEEAQSKSIRGVRAATIFRNGLILVLGTALPQRARAISALQAGTTLWSEQPDRLHVRIPARMLKRREDQKAGDPFDIVWHNARLVAALEEYYRCYRPLFDDGSCLFPSVHAPGQSISEKRIGRLSAEITEKKLGVRIPIHRLRDNVGTDAAENLVGGRLATKALLDHADIGTGDHYDHSTAAKAAAEFGHYIDSCRTTPTDLAL
;
A
#
# COMPACT_ATOMS: atom_id res chain seq x y z
N MET A 1 13.10 40.63 -26.63
CA MET A 1 14.00 40.08 -25.59
C MET A 1 13.33 38.83 -25.02
N ASN A 2 14.08 37.78 -24.66
CA ASN A 2 13.48 36.53 -24.17
C ASN A 2 13.34 36.62 -22.63
N PRO A 3 12.12 36.76 -22.07
CA PRO A 3 11.92 36.97 -20.63
C PRO A 3 12.54 35.86 -19.76
N HIS A 4 12.70 34.66 -20.32
CA HIS A 4 13.36 33.55 -19.64
C HIS A 4 14.86 33.79 -19.41
N ILE A 5 15.53 34.36 -20.41
CA ILE A 5 16.96 34.68 -20.32
C ILE A 5 17.19 35.84 -19.36
N ASP A 6 16.29 36.83 -19.37
CA ASP A 6 16.34 37.96 -18.46
C ASP A 6 16.20 37.48 -17.01
N MET A 7 15.18 36.65 -16.72
CA MET A 7 15.01 36.05 -15.38
C MET A 7 16.20 35.19 -14.94
N LEU A 8 16.82 34.43 -15.87
CA LEU A 8 18.05 33.68 -15.55
C LEU A 8 19.22 34.60 -15.22
N ALA A 9 19.36 35.72 -15.92
CA ALA A 9 20.40 36.70 -15.65
C ALA A 9 20.19 37.34 -14.27
N ASP A 10 18.95 37.70 -13.94
CA ASP A 10 18.58 38.26 -12.64
C ASP A 10 18.88 37.29 -11.49
N PHE A 11 18.60 36.00 -11.66
CA PHE A 11 18.88 35.00 -10.63
C PHE A 11 20.37 34.80 -10.38
N ARG A 12 21.19 34.96 -11.42
CA ARG A 12 22.66 34.82 -11.31
C ARG A 12 23.33 36.06 -10.72
N SER A 13 22.73 37.24 -10.91
CA SER A 13 23.24 38.49 -10.36
C SER A 13 22.69 38.78 -8.95
N ALA A 14 21.64 38.09 -8.53
CA ALA A 14 21.01 38.28 -7.22
C ALA A 14 21.92 37.87 -6.06
N GLY A 15 21.89 38.68 -5.00
CA GLY A 15 22.54 38.34 -3.74
C GLY A 15 21.73 37.34 -2.90
N PRO A 16 22.34 36.63 -1.95
CA PRO A 16 21.64 35.67 -1.09
C PRO A 16 20.50 36.28 -0.27
N ALA A 17 20.59 37.56 0.10
CA ALA A 17 19.57 38.28 0.87
C ALA A 17 18.39 38.79 0.02
N GLN A 18 18.50 38.75 -1.31
CA GLN A 18 17.44 39.24 -2.20
C GLN A 18 16.18 38.37 -2.07
N ALA A 19 15.02 38.99 -2.32
CA ALA A 19 13.75 38.30 -2.36
C ALA A 19 13.70 37.31 -3.54
N VAL A 20 13.16 36.12 -3.28
CA VAL A 20 12.92 35.11 -4.30
C VAL A 20 11.56 35.42 -4.96
N PRO A 21 11.43 35.28 -6.30
CA PRO A 21 10.15 35.46 -6.99
C PRO A 21 9.01 34.66 -6.35
N GLY A 22 7.82 35.27 -6.29
CA GLY A 22 6.64 34.66 -5.69
C GLY A 22 6.03 33.54 -6.54
N MET A 23 5.13 32.74 -5.95
CA MET A 23 4.44 31.68 -6.70
C MET A 23 3.59 32.20 -7.87
N SER A 24 2.92 33.35 -7.74
CA SER A 24 2.10 33.93 -8.82
C SER A 24 2.97 34.31 -10.01
N GLU A 25 4.04 35.08 -9.76
CA GLU A 25 5.00 35.51 -10.77
C GLU A 25 5.62 34.33 -11.53
N LEU A 26 6.05 33.30 -10.80
CA LEU A 26 6.60 32.09 -11.39
C LEU A 26 5.56 31.30 -12.21
N SER A 27 4.31 31.29 -11.76
CA SER A 27 3.22 30.63 -12.48
C SER A 27 2.91 31.38 -13.77
N GLU A 28 2.80 32.70 -13.73
CA GLU A 28 2.59 33.55 -14.91
C GLU A 28 3.73 33.37 -15.91
N HIS A 29 4.99 33.35 -15.43
CA HIS A 29 6.15 33.08 -16.27
C HIS A 29 6.09 31.72 -16.94
N LEU A 30 5.79 30.65 -16.19
CA LEU A 30 5.68 29.30 -16.76
C LEU A 30 4.57 29.21 -17.80
N HIS A 31 3.40 29.79 -17.54
CA HIS A 31 2.29 29.80 -18.52
C HIS A 31 2.66 30.57 -19.79
N GLY A 32 3.30 31.74 -19.66
CA GLY A 32 3.80 32.50 -20.80
C GLY A 32 4.83 31.72 -21.62
N ARG A 33 5.73 30.99 -20.96
CA ARG A 33 6.70 30.11 -21.64
C ARG A 33 6.02 28.93 -22.32
N MET A 34 5.05 28.30 -21.69
CA MET A 34 4.29 27.20 -22.30
C MET A 34 3.57 27.64 -23.57
N ALA A 35 2.99 28.85 -23.59
CA ALA A 35 2.37 29.41 -24.78
C ALA A 35 3.38 29.69 -25.92
N ALA A 36 4.62 30.04 -25.57
CA ALA A 36 5.67 30.38 -26.54
C ALA A 36 6.43 29.17 -27.11
N VAL A 37 6.73 28.16 -26.28
CA VAL A 37 7.62 27.03 -26.66
C VAL A 37 7.08 25.64 -26.31
N GLY A 38 5.83 25.54 -25.85
CA GLY A 38 5.18 24.27 -25.54
C GLY A 38 5.87 23.52 -24.39
N GLU A 39 6.03 22.20 -24.52
CA GLU A 39 6.53 21.33 -23.46
C GLU A 39 7.98 21.64 -23.02
N VAL A 40 8.78 22.25 -23.89
CA VAL A 40 10.17 22.64 -23.57
C VAL A 40 10.22 23.63 -22.41
N ALA A 41 9.15 24.42 -22.21
CA ALA A 41 9.00 25.35 -21.09
C ALA A 41 9.22 24.67 -19.74
N PHE A 42 8.84 23.40 -19.59
CA PHE A 42 9.03 22.69 -18.34
C PHE A 42 10.48 22.33 -18.04
N GLN A 43 11.31 22.10 -19.06
CA GLN A 43 12.73 21.82 -18.90
C GLN A 43 13.48 23.12 -18.59
N GLU A 44 13.15 24.19 -19.33
CA GLU A 44 13.61 25.55 -19.06
C GLU A 44 13.30 25.98 -17.62
N PHE A 45 12.07 25.78 -17.16
CA PHE A 45 11.66 26.13 -15.80
C PHE A 45 12.33 25.26 -14.73
N ALA A 46 12.57 23.97 -15.02
CA ALA A 46 13.36 23.12 -14.12
C ALA A 46 14.80 23.63 -14.00
N TYR A 47 15.40 24.13 -15.09
CA TYR A 47 16.71 24.76 -15.05
C TYR A 47 16.71 26.07 -14.25
N LEU A 48 15.67 26.90 -14.37
CA LEU A 48 15.48 28.07 -13.49
C LEU A 48 15.50 27.69 -12.01
N GLN A 49 14.80 26.61 -11.64
CA GLN A 49 14.82 26.11 -10.26
C GLN A 49 16.22 25.70 -9.81
N HIS A 50 17.01 25.04 -10.68
CA HIS A 50 18.40 24.69 -10.38
C HIS A 50 19.24 25.93 -10.06
N VAL A 51 19.13 26.97 -10.89
CA VAL A 51 19.88 28.22 -10.69
C VAL A 51 19.40 28.93 -9.43
N ALA A 52 18.09 29.04 -9.22
CA ALA A 52 17.52 29.65 -8.02
C ALA A 52 17.99 28.95 -6.74
N ALA A 53 17.99 27.62 -6.70
CA ALA A 53 18.43 26.86 -5.54
C ALA A 53 19.93 27.05 -5.26
N ALA A 54 20.76 27.22 -6.28
CA ALA A 54 22.17 27.55 -6.11
C ALA A 54 22.39 28.98 -5.58
N THR A 55 21.53 29.94 -5.95
CA THR A 55 21.61 31.34 -5.50
C THR A 55 21.08 31.54 -4.08
N TRP A 56 19.87 31.04 -3.79
CA TRP A 56 19.13 31.35 -2.55
C TRP A 56 18.96 30.17 -1.59
N GLY A 57 19.42 28.99 -1.99
CA GLY A 57 19.24 27.76 -1.23
C GLY A 57 17.97 26.99 -1.60
N PRO A 58 17.98 25.67 -1.38
CA PRO A 58 16.87 24.78 -1.77
C PRO A 58 15.59 25.02 -0.94
N GLU A 59 15.71 25.42 0.32
CA GLU A 59 14.57 25.70 1.21
C GLU A 59 13.72 26.85 0.68
N ARG A 60 14.37 27.97 0.34
CA ARG A 60 13.70 29.22 -0.07
C ARG A 60 13.13 29.17 -1.49
N THR A 61 13.47 28.13 -2.25
CA THR A 61 13.13 27.97 -3.66
C THR A 61 12.26 26.73 -3.91
N SER A 62 11.78 26.08 -2.84
CA SER A 62 10.99 24.86 -2.97
C SER A 62 9.64 25.07 -3.68
N HIS A 63 9.08 26.29 -3.62
CA HIS A 63 7.83 26.63 -4.29
C HIS A 63 7.91 26.58 -5.82
N PHE A 64 9.11 26.67 -6.42
CA PHE A 64 9.30 26.39 -7.85
C PHE A 64 8.81 24.99 -8.22
N ALA A 65 9.05 24.00 -7.34
CA ALA A 65 8.60 22.64 -7.57
C ALA A 65 7.06 22.52 -7.54
N VAL A 66 6.41 23.33 -6.70
CA VAL A 66 4.94 23.38 -6.60
C VAL A 66 4.37 23.91 -7.90
N VAL A 67 4.88 25.04 -8.39
CA VAL A 67 4.48 25.65 -9.68
C VAL A 67 4.67 24.65 -10.83
N LEU A 68 5.86 24.05 -10.91
CA LEU A 68 6.17 23.07 -11.97
C LEU A 68 5.26 21.85 -11.91
N ARG A 69 4.91 21.36 -10.71
CA ARG A 69 3.98 20.24 -10.56
C ARG A 69 2.57 20.64 -10.95
N GLN A 70 2.05 21.74 -10.42
CA GLN A 70 0.68 22.22 -10.69
C GLN A 70 0.43 22.38 -12.20
N ALA A 71 1.40 22.88 -12.96
CA ALA A 71 1.29 23.01 -14.41
C ALA A 71 1.35 21.66 -15.17
N ARG A 72 1.90 20.60 -14.58
CA ARG A 72 2.09 19.28 -15.23
C ARG A 72 1.01 18.26 -14.89
N VAL A 73 0.32 18.40 -13.77
CA VAL A 73 -0.61 17.37 -13.29
C VAL A 73 -2.02 17.92 -13.09
N ALA A 74 -3.00 17.16 -13.57
CA ALA A 74 -4.41 17.45 -13.34
C ALA A 74 -4.99 16.53 -12.25
N ALA A 75 -6.05 17.01 -11.59
CA ALA A 75 -6.85 16.17 -10.70
C ALA A 75 -7.39 14.95 -11.48
N LYS A 76 -7.28 13.77 -10.87
CA LYS A 76 -7.86 12.54 -11.43
C LYS A 76 -9.21 12.27 -10.78
N ALA A 77 -10.10 11.62 -11.53
CA ALA A 77 -11.34 11.10 -10.99
C ALA A 77 -11.08 10.26 -9.72
N PRO A 78 -11.98 10.29 -8.73
CA PRO A 78 -11.85 9.49 -7.54
C PRO A 78 -11.80 7.99 -7.90
N LYS A 79 -11.06 7.22 -7.10
CA LYS A 79 -11.00 5.77 -7.28
C LYS A 79 -12.40 5.17 -7.12
N VAL A 80 -12.81 4.33 -8.07
CA VAL A 80 -14.04 3.54 -7.96
C VAL A 80 -13.96 2.68 -6.69
N SER A 81 -15.04 2.66 -5.91
CA SER A 81 -15.08 1.87 -4.68
C SER A 81 -14.99 0.37 -5.00
N ARG A 82 -14.46 -0.42 -4.05
CA ARG A 82 -14.38 -1.88 -4.23
C ARG A 82 -15.76 -2.53 -4.36
N TRP A 83 -16.77 -1.97 -3.69
CA TRP A 83 -18.17 -2.38 -3.83
C TRP A 83 -18.69 -2.11 -5.24
N LYS A 84 -18.43 -0.93 -5.81
CA LYS A 84 -18.83 -0.63 -7.18
C LYS A 84 -18.12 -1.54 -8.20
N MET A 85 -16.84 -1.86 -7.98
CA MET A 85 -16.13 -2.84 -8.80
C MET A 85 -16.78 -4.23 -8.72
N ALA A 86 -17.16 -4.69 -7.52
CA ALA A 86 -17.85 -5.96 -7.35
C ALA A 86 -19.23 -5.95 -8.03
N SER A 87 -20.00 -4.86 -7.89
CA SER A 87 -21.28 -4.68 -8.58
C SER A 87 -21.14 -4.79 -10.10
N THR A 88 -20.16 -4.11 -10.69
CA THR A 88 -19.90 -4.19 -12.14
C THR A 88 -19.40 -5.58 -12.57
N ALA A 89 -18.71 -6.32 -11.70
CA ALA A 89 -18.34 -7.71 -11.98
C ALA A 89 -19.57 -8.63 -11.99
N ILE A 90 -20.54 -8.42 -11.10
CA ILE A 90 -21.80 -9.17 -11.06
C ILE A 90 -22.60 -8.97 -12.36
N GLU A 91 -22.62 -7.75 -12.89
CA GLU A 91 -23.34 -7.41 -14.14
C GLU A 91 -22.88 -8.21 -15.37
N ARG A 92 -21.67 -8.78 -15.33
CA ARG A 92 -21.10 -9.59 -16.42
C ARG A 92 -21.45 -11.08 -16.33
N LEU A 93 -22.06 -11.50 -15.22
CA LEU A 93 -22.46 -12.89 -15.01
C LEU A 93 -23.81 -13.19 -15.68
N PRO A 94 -24.16 -14.48 -15.88
CA PRO A 94 -25.49 -14.87 -16.36
C PRO A 94 -26.61 -14.18 -15.56
N PRO A 95 -27.65 -13.62 -16.23
CA PRO A 95 -28.72 -12.86 -15.57
C PRO A 95 -29.35 -13.58 -14.38
N GLU A 96 -29.52 -14.89 -14.47
CA GLU A 96 -30.10 -15.75 -13.44
C GLU A 96 -29.26 -15.84 -12.16
N TRP A 97 -27.98 -15.47 -12.19
CA TRP A 97 -27.09 -15.47 -11.02
C TRP A 97 -27.00 -14.10 -10.33
N GLN A 98 -27.40 -13.03 -11.02
CA GLN A 98 -27.10 -11.67 -10.58
C GLN A 98 -27.89 -11.28 -9.35
N SER A 99 -29.16 -11.68 -9.25
CA SER A 99 -30.05 -11.30 -8.14
C SER A 99 -29.52 -11.76 -6.78
N SER A 100 -29.18 -13.05 -6.64
CA SER A 100 -28.65 -13.61 -5.40
C SER A 100 -27.31 -12.97 -5.01
N LEU A 101 -26.43 -12.71 -5.98
CA LEU A 101 -25.14 -12.05 -5.70
C LEU A 101 -25.29 -10.57 -5.32
N ARG A 102 -26.26 -9.86 -5.91
CA ARG A 102 -26.60 -8.48 -5.52
C ARG A 102 -27.15 -8.43 -4.08
N GLU A 103 -28.00 -9.37 -3.69
CA GLU A 103 -28.49 -9.46 -2.31
C GLU A 103 -27.33 -9.62 -1.30
N ILE A 104 -26.36 -10.49 -1.61
CA ILE A 104 -25.14 -10.64 -0.78
C ILE A 104 -24.32 -9.36 -0.78
N LEU A 105 -24.19 -8.67 -1.93
CA LEU A 105 -23.47 -7.41 -2.05
C LEU A 105 -24.09 -6.35 -1.14
N ASP A 106 -25.38 -6.07 -1.29
CA ASP A 106 -26.09 -5.02 -0.57
C ASP A 106 -26.05 -5.27 0.94
N ARG A 107 -26.25 -6.54 1.36
CA ARG A 107 -26.15 -6.91 2.77
C ARG A 107 -24.74 -6.74 3.31
N SER A 108 -23.74 -7.15 2.54
CA SER A 108 -22.34 -7.09 2.99
C SER A 108 -21.82 -5.66 3.05
N GLU A 109 -22.23 -4.80 2.11
CA GLU A 109 -21.94 -3.37 2.14
C GLU A 109 -22.61 -2.68 3.34
N ALA A 110 -23.84 -3.09 3.68
CA ALA A 110 -24.56 -2.60 4.85
C ALA A 110 -24.08 -3.17 6.19
N GLY A 111 -23.22 -4.20 6.20
CA GLY A 111 -22.74 -4.88 7.42
C GLY A 111 -23.83 -5.58 8.23
N LYS A 112 -24.98 -5.92 7.63
CA LYS A 112 -26.14 -6.49 8.35
C LYS A 112 -25.98 -8.00 8.50
N VAL A 113 -25.93 -8.49 9.73
CA VAL A 113 -25.90 -9.93 10.05
C VAL A 113 -27.34 -10.48 10.04
N THR A 114 -27.60 -11.46 9.18
CA THR A 114 -28.85 -12.23 9.17
C THR A 114 -28.51 -13.71 9.29
N SER A 115 -29.29 -14.47 10.09
CA SER A 115 -29.07 -15.91 10.25
C SER A 115 -29.05 -16.66 8.92
N GLY A 116 -28.06 -17.53 8.73
CA GLY A 116 -28.00 -18.47 7.60
C GLY A 116 -27.31 -17.99 6.33
N LEU A 117 -26.93 -16.71 6.18
CA LEU A 117 -26.28 -16.22 4.96
C LEU A 117 -24.98 -15.46 5.25
N PRO A 118 -23.92 -15.66 4.43
CA PRO A 118 -22.59 -15.12 4.74
C PRO A 118 -22.48 -13.61 4.48
N ILE A 119 -21.71 -12.90 5.29
CA ILE A 119 -21.21 -11.55 4.98
C ILE A 119 -19.83 -11.70 4.36
N LEU A 120 -19.66 -11.17 3.15
CA LEU A 120 -18.42 -11.28 2.39
C LEU A 120 -17.78 -9.90 2.24
N SER A 121 -16.45 -9.83 2.33
CA SER A 121 -15.77 -8.59 1.99
C SER A 121 -15.89 -8.27 0.50
N SER A 122 -15.88 -6.98 0.15
CA SER A 122 -15.87 -6.55 -1.27
C SER A 122 -14.75 -7.21 -2.08
N ASP A 123 -13.57 -7.41 -1.49
CA ASP A 123 -12.46 -8.12 -2.13
C ASP A 123 -12.80 -9.59 -2.42
N TYR A 124 -13.42 -10.27 -1.45
CA TYR A 124 -13.76 -11.68 -1.59
C TYR A 124 -14.92 -11.90 -2.56
N LEU A 125 -15.97 -11.06 -2.47
CA LEU A 125 -17.08 -11.07 -3.43
C LEU A 125 -16.60 -10.74 -4.85
N GLY A 126 -15.69 -9.77 -5.00
CA GLY A 126 -15.03 -9.49 -6.27
C GLY A 126 -14.23 -10.69 -6.82
N ALA A 127 -13.56 -11.44 -5.95
CA ALA A 127 -12.83 -12.63 -6.33
C ALA A 127 -13.76 -13.81 -6.69
N VAL A 128 -14.90 -13.96 -5.98
CA VAL A 128 -15.94 -14.95 -6.30
C VAL A 128 -16.55 -14.67 -7.65
N THR A 129 -17.00 -13.44 -7.89
CA THR A 129 -17.62 -13.02 -9.16
C THR A 129 -16.67 -13.16 -10.34
N THR A 130 -15.39 -12.82 -10.16
CA THR A 130 -14.37 -13.03 -11.17
C THR A 130 -14.12 -14.51 -11.45
N ALA A 131 -14.10 -15.36 -10.42
CA ALA A 131 -13.93 -16.80 -10.57
C ALA A 131 -15.11 -17.43 -11.32
N LEU A 132 -16.34 -17.03 -10.98
CA LEU A 132 -17.56 -17.45 -11.67
C LEU A 132 -17.56 -17.00 -13.14
N GLY A 133 -17.24 -15.74 -13.42
CA GLY A 133 -17.19 -15.23 -14.79
C GLY A 133 -16.18 -15.99 -15.64
N ARG A 134 -14.99 -16.26 -15.09
CA ARG A 134 -13.98 -17.05 -15.78
C ARG A 134 -14.40 -18.51 -16.03
N TYR A 135 -15.17 -19.09 -15.12
CA TYR A 135 -15.75 -20.41 -15.34
C TYR A 135 -16.85 -20.38 -16.42
N VAL A 136 -17.68 -19.34 -16.46
CA VAL A 136 -18.69 -19.14 -17.51
C VAL A 136 -18.04 -19.09 -18.89
N ASP A 137 -16.93 -18.37 -19.03
CA ASP A 137 -16.17 -18.31 -20.28
C ASP A 137 -15.65 -19.70 -20.69
N TYR A 138 -15.06 -20.44 -19.73
CA TYR A 138 -14.65 -21.83 -19.96
C TYR A 138 -15.83 -22.71 -20.38
N ALA A 139 -16.94 -22.67 -19.64
CA ALA A 139 -18.12 -23.50 -19.88
C ALA A 139 -18.68 -23.26 -21.29
N ARG A 140 -18.73 -22.00 -21.74
CA ARG A 140 -19.12 -21.64 -23.12
C ARG A 140 -18.13 -22.18 -24.15
N SER A 141 -16.83 -22.05 -23.90
CA SER A 141 -15.80 -22.50 -24.85
C SER A 141 -15.69 -24.02 -24.98
N CYS A 142 -15.99 -24.76 -23.91
CA CYS A 142 -15.81 -26.21 -23.82
C CYS A 142 -17.15 -26.98 -23.82
N GLY A 143 -18.29 -26.30 -23.97
CA GLY A 143 -19.62 -26.92 -23.94
C GLY A 143 -19.99 -27.53 -22.58
N ALA A 144 -19.41 -27.05 -21.48
CA ALA A 144 -19.73 -27.54 -20.14
C ALA A 144 -20.97 -26.83 -19.55
N GLY A 145 -21.59 -27.45 -18.55
CA GLY A 145 -22.73 -26.85 -17.84
C GLY A 145 -22.33 -25.62 -17.01
N LEU A 146 -23.22 -24.63 -16.93
CA LEU A 146 -23.00 -23.43 -16.11
C LEU A 146 -22.95 -23.75 -14.60
N ILE A 147 -23.67 -24.79 -14.17
CA ILE A 147 -23.53 -25.38 -12.84
C ILE A 147 -22.58 -26.57 -12.96
N PRO A 148 -21.30 -26.43 -12.57
CA PRO A 148 -20.32 -27.50 -12.76
C PRO A 148 -20.64 -28.73 -11.90
N SER A 149 -20.46 -29.91 -12.49
CA SER A 149 -20.24 -31.16 -11.76
C SER A 149 -18.83 -31.20 -11.15
N GLY A 150 -18.52 -32.23 -10.35
CA GLY A 150 -17.15 -32.47 -9.89
C GLY A 150 -16.17 -32.65 -11.06
N SER A 151 -16.57 -33.39 -12.08
CA SER A 151 -15.77 -33.61 -13.29
C SER A 151 -15.51 -32.31 -14.05
N ASP A 152 -16.52 -31.44 -14.17
CA ASP A 152 -16.35 -30.13 -14.85
C ASP A 152 -15.34 -29.25 -14.11
N LEU A 153 -15.39 -29.19 -12.78
CA LEU A 153 -14.40 -28.46 -11.98
C LEU A 153 -12.99 -29.04 -12.14
N HIS A 154 -12.87 -30.37 -12.25
CA HIS A 154 -11.58 -31.01 -12.47
C HIS A 154 -11.01 -30.67 -13.84
N CYS A 155 -11.81 -30.78 -14.91
CA CYS A 155 -11.43 -30.41 -16.27
C CYS A 155 -11.08 -28.91 -16.37
N TYR A 156 -11.86 -28.04 -15.72
CA TYR A 156 -11.56 -26.61 -15.65
C TYR A 156 -10.21 -26.34 -14.98
N ALA A 157 -9.90 -27.02 -13.88
CA ALA A 157 -8.61 -26.85 -13.22
C ALA A 157 -7.43 -27.38 -14.05
N LEU A 158 -7.61 -28.50 -14.77
CA LEU A 158 -6.61 -28.97 -15.75
C LEU A 158 -6.38 -27.93 -16.85
N TRP A 159 -7.46 -27.39 -17.42
CA TRP A 159 -7.42 -26.35 -18.44
C TRP A 159 -6.70 -25.07 -17.96
N LEU A 160 -6.96 -24.66 -16.72
CA LEU A 160 -6.28 -23.54 -16.06
C LEU A 160 -4.79 -23.78 -15.87
N THR A 161 -4.38 -25.01 -15.57
CA THR A 161 -2.96 -25.35 -15.32
C THR A 161 -2.20 -25.79 -16.55
N ASN A 162 -2.85 -25.88 -17.71
CA ASN A 162 -2.20 -26.30 -18.94
C ASN A 162 -1.20 -25.23 -19.42
N PRO A 163 0.11 -25.54 -19.53
CA PRO A 163 1.12 -24.59 -19.99
C PRO A 163 0.89 -24.06 -21.40
N THR A 164 0.17 -24.81 -22.25
CA THR A 164 -0.15 -24.39 -23.63
C THR A 164 -1.26 -23.34 -23.69
N ASN A 165 -1.92 -23.06 -22.56
CA ASN A 165 -2.97 -22.09 -22.45
C ASN A 165 -2.36 -20.73 -22.06
N THR A 166 -1.68 -20.07 -23.00
CA THR A 166 -0.90 -18.84 -22.73
C THR A 166 -1.75 -17.69 -22.17
N ASP A 167 -3.04 -17.66 -22.49
CA ASP A 167 -3.96 -16.60 -22.04
C ASP A 167 -4.52 -16.86 -20.64
N HIS A 168 -4.43 -18.11 -20.15
CA HIS A 168 -5.13 -18.55 -18.94
C HIS A 168 -4.33 -19.45 -18.00
N GLY A 169 -3.09 -19.78 -18.33
CA GLY A 169 -2.19 -20.61 -17.54
C GLY A 169 -1.97 -20.01 -16.15
N VAL A 170 -2.28 -20.78 -15.11
CA VAL A 170 -2.05 -20.41 -13.71
C VAL A 170 -1.41 -21.56 -12.94
N SER A 171 -0.80 -21.24 -11.81
CA SER A 171 -0.28 -22.27 -10.91
C SER A 171 -1.41 -23.16 -10.35
N VAL A 172 -1.05 -24.38 -9.95
CA VAL A 172 -1.96 -25.32 -9.26
C VAL A 172 -2.64 -24.67 -8.06
N ARG A 173 -1.88 -23.85 -7.30
CA ARG A 173 -2.43 -23.12 -6.16
C ARG A 173 -3.52 -22.14 -6.58
N THR A 174 -3.28 -21.36 -7.62
CA THR A 174 -4.25 -20.40 -8.15
C THR A 174 -5.49 -21.11 -8.70
N ALA A 175 -5.33 -22.25 -9.37
CA ALA A 175 -6.46 -23.07 -9.83
C ALA A 175 -7.33 -23.54 -8.64
N ALA A 176 -6.71 -24.08 -7.58
CA ALA A 176 -7.43 -24.49 -6.37
C ALA A 176 -8.18 -23.32 -5.69
N ASP A 177 -7.57 -22.14 -5.74
CA ASP A 177 -8.13 -20.89 -5.27
C ASP A 177 -9.38 -20.49 -6.09
N TYR A 178 -9.35 -20.61 -7.42
CA TYR A 178 -10.52 -20.42 -8.28
C TYR A 178 -11.64 -21.41 -7.96
N LEU A 179 -11.33 -22.71 -7.83
CA LEU A 179 -12.33 -23.72 -7.49
C LEU A 179 -13.03 -23.43 -6.16
N SER A 180 -12.25 -23.04 -5.14
CA SER A 180 -12.82 -22.68 -3.83
C SER A 180 -13.75 -21.47 -3.91
N ARG A 181 -13.46 -20.49 -4.78
CA ARG A 181 -14.28 -19.29 -5.01
C ARG A 181 -15.54 -19.61 -5.82
N ILE A 182 -15.43 -20.48 -6.84
CA ILE A 182 -16.58 -20.98 -7.60
C ILE A 182 -17.53 -21.73 -6.66
N LYS A 183 -17.01 -22.62 -5.81
CA LYS A 183 -17.81 -23.33 -4.80
C LYS A 183 -18.56 -22.36 -3.87
N ALA A 184 -17.87 -21.34 -3.36
CA ALA A 184 -18.49 -20.31 -2.52
C ALA A 184 -19.59 -19.53 -3.27
N GLY A 185 -19.36 -19.23 -4.56
CA GLY A 185 -20.36 -18.62 -5.43
C GLY A 185 -21.58 -19.53 -5.64
N LEU A 186 -21.38 -20.82 -5.93
CA LEU A 186 -22.45 -21.80 -6.12
C LEU A 186 -23.32 -21.98 -4.89
N ALA A 187 -22.74 -21.92 -3.69
CA ALA A 187 -23.51 -21.94 -2.44
C ALA A 187 -24.49 -20.75 -2.31
N ILE A 188 -24.25 -19.66 -3.06
CA ILE A 188 -25.14 -18.48 -3.11
C ILE A 188 -26.17 -18.63 -4.25
N ILE A 189 -25.72 -18.96 -5.47
CA ILE A 189 -26.56 -18.90 -6.68
C ILE A 189 -27.34 -20.19 -6.95
N ALA A 190 -26.87 -21.33 -6.44
CA ALA A 190 -27.47 -22.64 -6.64
C ALA A 190 -27.29 -23.52 -5.38
N PRO A 191 -27.82 -23.11 -4.22
CA PRO A 191 -27.63 -23.81 -2.95
C PRO A 191 -28.16 -25.25 -2.97
N TRP A 192 -29.19 -25.50 -3.78
CA TRP A 192 -29.77 -26.83 -4.01
C TRP A 192 -28.83 -27.79 -4.74
N ALA A 193 -27.79 -27.27 -5.40
CA ALA A 193 -26.93 -28.06 -6.25
C ALA A 193 -25.77 -28.72 -5.48
N ASP A 194 -25.75 -28.75 -4.15
CA ASP A 194 -24.59 -29.24 -3.38
C ASP A 194 -24.18 -30.69 -3.76
N SER A 195 -22.88 -30.98 -3.75
CA SER A 195 -22.35 -32.26 -4.23
C SER A 195 -21.01 -32.61 -3.58
N SER A 196 -20.95 -33.81 -2.98
CA SER A 196 -19.73 -34.38 -2.41
C SER A 196 -18.60 -34.52 -3.45
N ALA A 197 -18.93 -34.75 -4.72
CA ALA A 197 -17.95 -34.81 -5.81
C ALA A 197 -17.24 -33.47 -6.03
N ARG A 198 -17.97 -32.34 -5.93
CA ARG A 198 -17.35 -31.01 -6.01
C ARG A 198 -16.47 -30.70 -4.81
N GLU A 199 -16.94 -31.06 -3.61
CA GLU A 199 -16.13 -30.93 -2.39
C GLU A 199 -14.81 -31.68 -2.54
N PHE A 200 -14.89 -32.93 -2.98
CA PHE A 200 -13.73 -33.78 -3.19
C PHE A 200 -12.73 -33.13 -4.15
N VAL A 201 -13.18 -32.62 -5.30
CA VAL A 201 -12.30 -31.97 -6.29
C VAL A 201 -11.70 -30.67 -5.74
N CYS A 202 -12.48 -29.84 -5.05
CA CYS A 202 -11.97 -28.64 -4.40
C CYS A 202 -10.89 -28.96 -3.36
N ARG A 203 -11.10 -30.00 -2.55
CA ARG A 203 -10.14 -30.47 -1.55
C ARG A 203 -8.89 -31.04 -2.22
N TYR A 204 -9.05 -31.91 -3.20
CA TYR A 204 -7.96 -32.51 -3.97
C TYR A 204 -7.02 -31.45 -4.56
N TRP A 205 -7.57 -30.45 -5.27
CA TRP A 205 -6.75 -29.39 -5.85
C TRP A 205 -6.11 -28.49 -4.79
N ARG A 206 -6.78 -28.26 -3.66
CA ARG A 206 -6.22 -27.51 -2.53
C ARG A 206 -5.02 -28.24 -1.93
N GLU A 207 -5.11 -29.55 -1.74
CA GLU A 207 -4.02 -30.40 -1.24
C GLU A 207 -2.88 -30.47 -2.25
N LYS A 208 -3.20 -30.72 -3.54
CA LYS A 208 -2.23 -30.71 -4.64
C LYS A 208 -1.49 -29.37 -4.73
N GLY A 209 -2.19 -28.25 -4.59
CA GLY A 209 -1.61 -26.91 -4.61
C GLY A 209 -0.79 -26.58 -3.37
N ARG A 210 -1.03 -27.23 -2.22
CA ARG A 210 -0.18 -27.14 -1.03
C ARG A 210 1.11 -27.96 -1.21
N ALA A 211 0.99 -29.18 -1.76
CA ALA A 211 2.12 -30.08 -1.96
C ALA A 211 3.07 -29.64 -3.08
N GLY A 212 2.53 -29.13 -4.19
CA GLY A 212 3.31 -28.72 -5.37
C GLY A 212 3.70 -27.24 -5.42
N GLY A 213 3.37 -26.45 -4.40
CA GLY A 213 3.74 -25.03 -4.36
C GLY A 213 5.19 -24.85 -3.90
N SER A 214 6.02 -24.14 -4.67
CA SER A 214 7.30 -23.64 -4.16
C SER A 214 7.04 -22.81 -2.89
N PRO A 215 7.85 -22.96 -1.83
CA PRO A 215 7.74 -22.10 -0.66
C PRO A 215 7.78 -20.64 -1.10
N THR A 216 6.68 -19.91 -0.94
CA THR A 216 6.66 -18.49 -1.30
C THR A 216 7.58 -17.69 -0.39
N LYS A 217 7.84 -18.20 0.82
CA LYS A 217 8.80 -17.68 1.81
C LYS A 217 10.11 -18.48 1.70
N THR A 218 11.18 -17.86 1.21
CA THR A 218 12.54 -18.41 1.31
C THR A 218 13.33 -17.61 2.36
N GLY A 219 14.32 -18.23 2.98
CA GLY A 219 15.21 -17.57 3.95
C GLY A 219 16.01 -16.43 3.33
N ASP A 220 16.18 -16.44 2.00
CA ASP A 220 16.92 -15.44 1.22
C ASP A 220 16.31 -14.03 1.30
N GLN A 221 15.09 -13.90 1.82
CA GLN A 221 14.40 -12.62 2.04
C GLN A 221 14.47 -12.12 3.49
N LEU A 222 15.21 -12.82 4.37
CA LEU A 222 15.41 -12.43 5.75
C LEU A 222 16.45 -11.31 5.85
N VAL A 223 16.01 -10.16 6.33
CA VAL A 223 16.86 -9.02 6.64
C VAL A 223 16.37 -8.42 7.94
N GLY A 224 17.29 -8.12 8.86
CA GLY A 224 16.96 -7.52 10.15
C GLY A 224 16.14 -6.24 9.99
N ALA A 225 15.11 -6.10 10.82
CA ALA A 225 14.22 -4.95 10.86
C ALA A 225 15.00 -3.65 11.09
N VAL A 226 16.04 -3.67 11.93
CA VAL A 226 16.93 -2.51 12.16
C VAL A 226 17.58 -2.04 10.84
N ALA A 227 18.09 -2.96 10.03
CA ALA A 227 18.73 -2.62 8.75
C ALA A 227 17.75 -1.97 7.75
N ILE A 228 16.50 -2.41 7.74
CA ILE A 228 15.44 -1.80 6.94
C ILE A 228 15.06 -0.42 7.49
N TYR A 229 14.91 -0.30 8.81
CA TYR A 229 14.58 0.97 9.47
C TYR A 229 15.63 2.04 9.18
N ASP A 230 16.92 1.68 9.32
CA ASP A 230 18.03 2.57 9.00
C ASP A 230 18.16 2.85 7.50
N LEU A 231 17.82 1.91 6.62
CA LEU A 231 17.67 2.23 5.20
C LEU A 231 16.61 3.31 4.97
N GLY A 232 15.49 3.25 5.69
CA GLY A 232 14.44 4.27 5.64
C GLY A 232 14.97 5.67 5.98
N PHE A 233 15.77 5.78 7.05
CA PHE A 233 16.39 7.06 7.41
C PHE A 233 17.51 7.50 6.47
N ARG A 234 18.32 6.58 5.93
CA ARG A 234 19.28 6.93 4.88
C ARG A 234 18.60 7.51 3.64
N GLN A 235 17.37 7.08 3.32
CA GLN A 235 16.57 7.71 2.27
C GLN A 235 16.12 9.12 2.66
N ILE A 236 15.73 9.34 3.93
CA ILE A 236 15.39 10.67 4.44
C ILE A 236 16.60 11.62 4.35
N GLU A 237 17.76 11.18 4.81
CA GLU A 237 19.04 11.91 4.71
C GLU A 237 19.42 12.18 3.24
N GLU A 238 19.22 11.21 2.34
CA GLU A 238 19.44 11.40 0.89
C GLU A 238 18.50 12.48 0.31
N ALA A 239 17.28 12.61 0.82
CA ALA A 239 16.34 13.65 0.40
C ALA A 239 16.73 15.04 0.92
N GLN A 240 17.27 15.11 2.13
CA GLN A 240 17.80 16.33 2.75
C GLN A 240 19.05 16.83 2.04
N SER A 241 19.91 15.92 1.58
CA SER A 241 21.16 16.28 0.89
C SER A 241 20.98 16.71 -0.57
N LYS A 242 19.75 16.80 -1.10
CA LYS A 242 19.53 17.21 -2.49
C LYS A 242 19.75 18.71 -2.65
N SER A 243 20.51 19.08 -3.69
CA SER A 243 20.73 20.48 -4.07
C SER A 243 19.45 21.22 -4.48
N ILE A 244 18.36 20.50 -4.77
CA ILE A 244 17.03 21.07 -4.97
C ILE A 244 16.01 20.35 -4.11
N ARG A 245 15.18 21.15 -3.43
CA ARG A 245 14.00 20.69 -2.71
C ARG A 245 12.78 20.61 -3.64
N GLY A 246 12.79 19.60 -4.52
CA GLY A 246 11.73 19.35 -5.50
C GLY A 246 10.89 18.10 -5.21
N VAL A 247 9.90 17.82 -6.07
CA VAL A 247 9.03 16.62 -5.97
C VAL A 247 9.84 15.32 -5.93
N ARG A 248 11.02 15.28 -6.58
CA ARG A 248 11.94 14.13 -6.52
C ARG A 248 12.51 13.94 -5.11
N ALA A 249 13.01 15.00 -4.48
CA ALA A 249 13.50 14.95 -3.10
C ALA A 249 12.38 14.54 -2.14
N ALA A 250 11.19 15.16 -2.29
CA ALA A 250 10.00 14.82 -1.53
C ALA A 250 9.58 13.35 -1.69
N THR A 251 9.73 12.80 -2.89
CA THR A 251 9.45 11.39 -3.20
C THR A 251 10.43 10.45 -2.50
N ILE A 252 11.72 10.80 -2.45
CA ILE A 252 12.73 10.02 -1.72
C ILE A 252 12.41 10.05 -0.22
N PHE A 253 12.12 11.23 0.35
CA PHE A 253 11.74 11.37 1.76
C PHE A 253 10.50 10.51 2.09
N ARG A 254 9.43 10.66 1.31
CA ARG A 254 8.19 9.87 1.43
C ARG A 254 8.48 8.36 1.39
N ASN A 255 9.36 7.94 0.49
CA ASN A 255 9.74 6.55 0.35
C ASN A 255 10.54 6.04 1.55
N GLY A 256 11.41 6.87 2.15
CA GLY A 256 12.07 6.58 3.42
C GLY A 256 11.05 6.36 4.53
N LEU A 257 10.07 7.27 4.68
CA LEU A 257 8.98 7.12 5.66
C LEU A 257 8.17 5.84 5.48
N ILE A 258 7.96 5.35 4.24
CA ILE A 258 7.29 4.06 4.01
C ILE A 258 8.05 2.91 4.70
N LEU A 259 9.39 2.91 4.62
CA LEU A 259 10.22 1.87 5.24
C LEU A 259 10.26 2.04 6.76
N VAL A 260 10.47 3.26 7.25
CA VAL A 260 10.54 3.56 8.69
C VAL A 260 9.22 3.19 9.37
N LEU A 261 8.09 3.72 8.88
CA LEU A 261 6.77 3.40 9.42
C LEU A 261 6.38 1.95 9.19
N GLY A 262 6.66 1.38 8.02
CA GLY A 262 6.37 -0.03 7.72
C GLY A 262 7.13 -1.01 8.61
N THR A 263 8.20 -0.57 9.26
CA THR A 263 9.01 -1.38 10.18
C THR A 263 8.64 -1.12 11.64
N ALA A 264 8.57 0.14 12.07
CA ALA A 264 8.19 0.51 13.44
C ALA A 264 6.71 0.23 13.73
N LEU A 265 5.86 0.35 12.71
CA LEU A 265 4.45 -0.02 12.76
C LEU A 265 4.21 -1.06 11.68
N PRO A 266 4.44 -2.36 11.97
CA PRO A 266 4.46 -3.42 10.97
C PRO A 266 3.07 -3.79 10.47
N GLN A 267 2.20 -2.82 10.19
CA GLN A 267 0.84 -2.97 9.68
C GLN A 267 0.82 -3.33 8.19
N ARG A 268 -0.30 -3.91 7.74
CA ARG A 268 -0.49 -4.27 6.33
C ARG A 268 -0.48 -3.02 5.45
N ALA A 269 -0.12 -3.17 4.18
CA ALA A 269 -0.13 -2.09 3.18
C ALA A 269 -1.43 -1.26 3.17
N ARG A 270 -2.58 -1.93 3.34
CA ARG A 270 -3.91 -1.31 3.49
C ARG A 270 -3.97 -0.31 4.64
N ALA A 271 -3.59 -0.75 5.83
CA ALA A 271 -3.56 0.09 7.03
C ALA A 271 -2.56 1.24 6.88
N ILE A 272 -1.35 0.98 6.38
CA ILE A 272 -0.34 2.01 6.12
C ILE A 272 -0.81 3.03 5.06
N SER A 273 -1.55 2.60 4.05
CA SER A 273 -2.10 3.51 3.03
C SER A 273 -3.19 4.46 3.55
N ALA A 274 -3.73 4.18 4.74
CA ALA A 274 -4.77 4.98 5.39
C ALA A 274 -4.20 6.13 6.24
N LEU A 275 -2.87 6.21 6.37
CA LEU A 275 -2.23 7.22 7.21
C LEU A 275 -2.42 8.62 6.61
N GLN A 276 -2.88 9.54 7.44
CA GLN A 276 -3.23 10.92 7.15
C GLN A 276 -2.77 11.79 8.31
N ALA A 277 -2.08 12.87 7.99
CA ALA A 277 -1.63 13.86 8.95
C ALA A 277 -2.82 14.45 9.72
N GLY A 278 -2.73 14.48 11.05
CA GLY A 278 -3.74 15.08 11.93
C GLY A 278 -5.01 14.25 12.15
N THR A 279 -5.23 13.18 11.39
CA THR A 279 -6.44 12.35 11.50
C THR A 279 -6.16 10.93 11.96
N THR A 280 -5.16 10.28 11.36
CA THR A 280 -4.79 8.89 11.67
C THR A 280 -3.34 8.77 12.11
N LEU A 281 -2.57 9.85 12.02
CA LEU A 281 -1.19 9.97 12.49
C LEU A 281 -0.92 11.42 12.94
N TRP A 282 -0.50 11.62 14.18
CA TRP A 282 -0.08 12.94 14.68
C TRP A 282 0.94 12.83 15.81
N SER A 283 1.72 13.90 16.00
CA SER A 283 2.63 14.08 17.14
C SER A 283 1.80 14.59 18.32
N GLU A 284 1.83 13.89 19.47
CA GLU A 284 1.29 14.42 20.73
C GLU A 284 2.34 15.23 21.49
N GLN A 285 3.60 14.79 21.41
CA GLN A 285 4.77 15.35 22.05
C GLN A 285 5.98 15.13 21.14
N PRO A 286 7.10 15.86 21.33
CA PRO A 286 8.29 15.73 20.46
C PRO A 286 8.86 14.31 20.34
N ASP A 287 8.52 13.42 21.26
CA ASP A 287 8.91 12.01 21.25
C ASP A 287 7.75 11.02 21.11
N ARG A 288 6.49 11.47 21.08
CA ARG A 288 5.29 10.60 21.07
C ARG A 288 4.49 10.73 19.80
N LEU A 289 4.33 9.60 19.13
CA LEU A 289 3.53 9.47 17.92
C LEU A 289 2.24 8.73 18.22
N HIS A 290 1.11 9.34 17.91
CA HIS A 290 -0.20 8.72 18.00
C HIS A 290 -0.63 8.22 16.62
N VAL A 291 -1.01 6.95 16.56
CA VAL A 291 -1.57 6.33 15.36
C VAL A 291 -2.95 5.77 15.64
N ARG A 292 -3.93 6.19 14.82
CA ARG A 292 -5.31 5.71 14.86
C ARG A 292 -5.76 5.22 13.49
N ILE A 293 -5.80 3.91 13.28
CA ILE A 293 -6.20 3.28 12.02
C ILE A 293 -7.62 2.73 12.13
N PRO A 294 -8.58 3.20 11.32
CA PRO A 294 -9.96 2.72 11.35
C PRO A 294 -10.06 1.20 11.09
N ALA A 295 -10.97 0.50 11.77
CA ALA A 295 -11.19 -0.94 11.64
C ALA A 295 -11.36 -1.41 10.18
N ARG A 296 -12.06 -0.64 9.35
CA ARG A 296 -12.23 -0.90 7.91
C ARG A 296 -10.93 -0.97 7.08
N MET A 297 -9.83 -0.44 7.62
CA MET A 297 -8.50 -0.48 7.01
C MET A 297 -7.62 -1.62 7.58
N LEU A 298 -8.09 -2.29 8.63
CA LEU A 298 -7.46 -3.46 9.22
C LEU A 298 -7.98 -4.75 8.56
N LYS A 299 -7.28 -5.86 8.79
CA LYS A 299 -7.78 -7.18 8.41
C LYS A 299 -8.74 -7.67 9.50
N ARG A 300 -9.99 -7.21 9.43
CA ARG A 300 -11.10 -7.69 10.25
C ARG A 300 -12.13 -8.40 9.37
N ARG A 301 -13.01 -9.20 9.98
CA ARG A 301 -14.20 -9.71 9.29
C ARG A 301 -15.08 -8.53 8.87
N GLU A 302 -15.89 -8.68 7.83
CA GLU A 302 -16.61 -7.54 7.24
C GLU A 302 -17.61 -6.91 8.22
N ASP A 303 -18.30 -7.73 9.01
CA ASP A 303 -19.18 -7.33 10.12
C ASP A 303 -18.46 -6.57 11.24
N GLN A 304 -17.15 -6.75 11.38
CA GLN A 304 -16.32 -6.09 12.38
C GLN A 304 -15.67 -4.81 11.88
N LYS A 305 -15.86 -4.42 10.61
CA LYS A 305 -15.20 -3.23 10.04
C LYS A 305 -15.77 -1.90 10.50
N ALA A 306 -16.92 -1.92 11.17
CA ALA A 306 -17.49 -0.78 11.89
C ALA A 306 -17.05 -0.71 13.37
N GLY A 307 -16.23 -1.67 13.83
CA GLY A 307 -15.76 -1.74 15.22
C GLY A 307 -14.57 -0.84 15.52
N ASP A 308 -13.87 -1.17 16.61
CA ASP A 308 -12.84 -0.32 17.19
C ASP A 308 -11.61 -0.14 16.29
N PRO A 309 -11.06 1.09 16.23
CA PRO A 309 -9.81 1.34 15.51
C PRO A 309 -8.63 0.65 16.21
N PHE A 310 -7.54 0.48 15.45
CA PHE A 310 -6.23 0.29 16.04
C PHE A 310 -5.74 1.65 16.50
N ASP A 311 -5.52 1.83 17.80
CA ASP A 311 -5.28 3.13 18.41
C ASP A 311 -4.15 3.00 19.43
N ILE A 312 -2.98 3.57 19.11
CA ILE A 312 -1.78 3.44 19.92
C ILE A 312 -0.98 4.74 19.97
N VAL A 313 -0.32 4.96 21.11
CA VAL A 313 0.71 5.99 21.29
C VAL A 313 2.02 5.28 21.59
N TRP A 314 3.09 5.61 20.87
CA TRP A 314 4.42 5.07 21.19
C TRP A 314 5.51 6.14 21.11
N HIS A 315 6.62 5.86 21.80
CA HIS A 315 7.79 6.74 21.84
C HIS A 315 8.73 6.46 20.67
N ASN A 316 8.98 7.46 19.83
CA ASN A 316 9.99 7.43 18.76
C ASN A 316 10.34 8.85 18.30
N ALA A 317 11.23 9.51 19.04
CA ALA A 317 11.61 10.91 18.77
C ALA A 317 12.19 11.12 17.36
N ARG A 318 12.97 10.17 16.86
CA ARG A 318 13.58 10.25 15.53
C ARG A 318 12.52 10.27 14.42
N LEU A 319 11.51 9.40 14.52
CA LEU A 319 10.41 9.36 13.57
C LEU A 319 9.49 10.58 13.71
N VAL A 320 9.22 11.07 14.92
CA VAL A 320 8.44 12.29 15.14
C VAL A 320 9.13 13.48 14.46
N ALA A 321 10.42 13.69 14.71
CA ALA A 321 11.19 14.76 14.07
C ALA A 321 11.17 14.66 12.53
N ALA A 322 11.33 13.45 11.99
CA ALA A 322 11.27 13.23 10.55
C ALA A 322 9.87 13.49 9.96
N LEU A 323 8.79 13.15 10.68
CA LEU A 323 7.42 13.44 10.26
C LEU A 323 7.12 14.94 10.30
N GLU A 324 7.54 15.65 11.34
CA GLU A 324 7.37 17.10 11.44
C GLU A 324 8.10 17.82 10.30
N GLU A 325 9.34 17.43 10.01
CA GLU A 325 10.07 17.96 8.86
C GLU A 325 9.38 17.59 7.54
N TYR A 326 8.92 16.36 7.39
CA TYR A 326 8.20 15.94 6.20
C TYR A 326 6.97 16.81 5.98
N TYR A 327 6.13 17.00 7.00
CA TYR A 327 4.91 17.79 6.91
C TYR A 327 5.18 19.26 6.61
N ARG A 328 6.22 19.83 7.21
CA ARG A 328 6.59 21.23 7.00
C ARG A 328 7.23 21.49 5.65
N CYS A 329 8.14 20.61 5.21
CA CYS A 329 9.09 20.94 4.15
C CYS A 329 8.91 20.14 2.85
N TYR A 330 8.38 18.92 2.92
CA TYR A 330 8.36 18.00 1.77
C TYR A 330 6.96 17.62 1.32
N ARG A 331 6.03 17.42 2.27
CA ARG A 331 4.64 17.09 2.00
C ARG A 331 3.93 18.16 1.16
N PRO A 332 4.12 19.48 1.40
CA PRO A 332 3.47 20.52 0.59
C PRO A 332 3.93 20.55 -0.87
N LEU A 333 5.08 19.95 -1.19
CA LEU A 333 5.59 19.86 -2.57
C LEU A 333 4.77 18.93 -3.45
N PHE A 334 3.96 18.07 -2.84
CA PHE A 334 2.97 17.30 -3.57
C PHE A 334 1.70 18.14 -3.75
N ASP A 335 0.98 18.43 -2.68
CA ASP A 335 -0.30 19.17 -2.69
C ASP A 335 -0.72 19.51 -1.26
N ASP A 336 -1.85 20.19 -1.10
CA ASP A 336 -2.40 20.59 0.20
C ASP A 336 -3.23 19.48 0.90
N GLY A 337 -3.17 18.24 0.42
CA GLY A 337 -3.93 17.12 0.99
C GLY A 337 -3.35 16.60 2.32
N SER A 338 -4.14 15.83 3.07
CA SER A 338 -3.71 15.24 4.35
C SER A 338 -3.04 13.85 4.24
N CYS A 339 -3.12 13.18 3.08
CA CYS A 339 -2.56 11.84 2.90
C CYS A 339 -1.06 11.81 3.21
N LEU A 340 -0.61 10.88 4.04
CA LEU A 340 0.82 10.77 4.38
C LEU A 340 1.67 10.37 3.16
N PHE A 341 1.13 9.54 2.27
CA PHE A 341 1.82 9.09 1.07
C PHE A 341 1.09 9.59 -0.20
N PRO A 342 1.24 10.87 -0.57
CA PRO A 342 0.57 11.44 -1.74
C PRO A 342 1.12 10.88 -3.05
N SER A 343 0.27 10.86 -4.06
CA SER A 343 0.62 10.52 -5.44
C SER A 343 1.38 11.67 -6.10
N VAL A 344 2.41 11.32 -6.87
CA VAL A 344 3.11 12.28 -7.73
C VAL A 344 2.20 12.76 -8.86
N HIS A 345 1.31 11.89 -9.36
CA HIS A 345 0.56 12.09 -10.60
C HIS A 345 -0.93 12.40 -10.40
N ALA A 346 -1.41 12.40 -9.17
CA ALA A 346 -2.83 12.59 -8.87
C ALA A 346 -2.95 13.46 -7.62
N PRO A 347 -3.03 14.80 -7.78
CA PRO A 347 -3.21 15.73 -6.68
C PRO A 347 -4.37 15.31 -5.77
N GLY A 348 -4.16 15.41 -4.46
CA GLY A 348 -5.15 15.08 -3.44
C GLY A 348 -5.38 13.58 -3.24
N GLN A 349 -4.72 12.71 -4.00
CA GLN A 349 -4.87 11.25 -3.86
C GLN A 349 -3.63 10.59 -3.24
N SER A 350 -3.84 9.58 -2.41
CA SER A 350 -2.76 8.71 -1.91
C SER A 350 -2.30 7.68 -2.96
N ILE A 351 -1.03 7.29 -2.86
CA ILE A 351 -0.54 6.09 -3.55
C ILE A 351 -1.28 4.85 -3.06
N SER A 352 -1.49 3.87 -3.94
CA SER A 352 -2.21 2.65 -3.58
C SER A 352 -1.39 1.71 -2.70
N GLU A 353 -2.08 0.80 -2.00
CA GLU A 353 -1.50 -0.31 -1.25
C GLU A 353 -0.49 -1.11 -2.10
N LYS A 354 -0.86 -1.41 -3.34
CA LYS A 354 0.00 -2.11 -4.31
C LYS A 354 1.26 -1.31 -4.63
N ARG A 355 1.15 0.02 -4.71
CA ARG A 355 2.31 0.89 -4.95
C ARG A 355 3.23 0.95 -3.73
N ILE A 356 2.71 1.00 -2.51
CA ILE A 356 3.51 0.89 -1.28
C ILE A 356 4.29 -0.42 -1.25
N GLY A 357 3.62 -1.55 -1.52
CA GLY A 357 4.27 -2.86 -1.57
C GLY A 357 5.33 -2.97 -2.66
N ARG A 358 5.12 -2.33 -3.82
CA ARG A 358 6.11 -2.29 -4.90
C ARG A 358 7.32 -1.40 -4.56
N LEU A 359 7.09 -0.20 -4.01
CA LEU A 359 8.15 0.74 -3.66
C LEU A 359 9.09 0.15 -2.61
N SER A 360 8.54 -0.43 -1.54
CA SER A 360 9.35 -1.13 -0.53
C SER A 360 10.24 -2.20 -1.14
N ALA A 361 9.67 -3.05 -2.01
CA ALA A 361 10.39 -4.09 -2.72
C ALA A 361 11.50 -3.55 -3.63
N GLU A 362 11.23 -2.52 -4.45
CA GLU A 362 12.20 -1.91 -5.37
C GLU A 362 13.36 -1.21 -4.61
N ILE A 363 13.06 -0.54 -3.51
CA ILE A 363 14.08 0.18 -2.72
C ILE A 363 15.01 -0.80 -2.01
N THR A 364 14.43 -1.82 -1.37
CA THR A 364 15.20 -2.85 -0.66
C THR A 364 16.04 -3.68 -1.61
N GLU A 365 15.50 -4.07 -2.78
CA GLU A 365 16.26 -4.78 -3.80
C GLU A 365 17.46 -3.96 -4.28
N LYS A 366 17.24 -2.68 -4.57
CA LYS A 366 18.31 -1.77 -5.02
C LYS A 366 19.39 -1.53 -3.97
N LYS A 367 19.04 -1.46 -2.69
CA LYS A 367 19.94 -0.97 -1.62
C LYS A 367 20.47 -2.06 -0.70
N LEU A 368 19.82 -3.22 -0.66
CA LEU A 368 20.17 -4.37 0.18
C LEU A 368 20.40 -5.64 -0.65
N GLY A 369 20.18 -5.60 -1.98
CA GLY A 369 20.27 -6.78 -2.85
C GLY A 369 19.11 -7.76 -2.71
N VAL A 370 18.15 -7.47 -1.82
CA VAL A 370 17.04 -8.37 -1.48
C VAL A 370 15.71 -7.66 -1.66
N ARG A 371 14.81 -8.28 -2.43
CA ARG A 371 13.49 -7.72 -2.73
C ARG A 371 12.50 -7.98 -1.59
N ILE A 372 12.24 -6.97 -0.76
CA ILE A 372 11.39 -7.08 0.44
C ILE A 372 10.14 -6.20 0.30
N PRO A 373 9.00 -6.76 -0.15
CA PRO A 373 7.73 -6.03 -0.13
C PRO A 373 7.26 -5.79 1.30
N ILE A 374 6.37 -4.81 1.50
CA ILE A 374 5.78 -4.47 2.81
C ILE A 374 5.22 -5.66 3.62
N HIS A 375 4.73 -6.72 2.97
CA HIS A 375 4.30 -7.92 3.70
C HIS A 375 5.49 -8.72 4.27
N ARG A 376 6.62 -8.74 3.58
CA ARG A 376 7.88 -9.32 4.06
C ARG A 376 8.55 -8.46 5.10
N LEU A 377 8.40 -7.14 5.04
CA LEU A 377 8.81 -6.25 6.13
C LEU A 377 8.19 -6.69 7.45
N ARG A 378 6.88 -6.96 7.44
CA ARG A 378 6.15 -7.48 8.61
C ARG A 378 6.67 -8.84 9.08
N ASP A 379 7.01 -9.75 8.17
CA ASP A 379 7.61 -11.04 8.52
C ASP A 379 8.98 -10.87 9.20
N ASN A 380 9.86 -10.02 8.63
CA ASN A 380 11.19 -9.71 9.20
C ASN A 380 11.10 -9.08 10.59
N VAL A 381 10.19 -8.12 10.76
CA VAL A 381 9.87 -7.54 12.07
C VAL A 381 9.40 -8.60 13.06
N GLY A 382 8.57 -9.55 12.60
CA GLY A 382 8.11 -10.65 13.45
C GLY A 382 9.24 -11.56 13.91
N THR A 383 10.22 -11.84 13.04
CA THR A 383 11.43 -12.60 13.37
C THR A 383 12.28 -11.86 14.39
N ASP A 384 12.65 -10.61 14.12
CA ASP A 384 13.47 -9.80 15.05
C ASP A 384 12.78 -9.64 16.41
N ALA A 385 11.47 -9.40 16.42
CA ALA A 385 10.70 -9.29 17.65
C ALA A 385 10.69 -10.61 18.45
N ALA A 386 10.62 -11.76 17.77
CA ALA A 386 10.64 -13.06 18.42
C ALA A 386 11.98 -13.37 19.08
N GLU A 387 13.06 -12.83 18.51
CA GLU A 387 14.43 -13.04 18.97
C GLU A 387 14.84 -12.06 20.08
N ASN A 388 14.33 -10.82 20.06
CA ASN A 388 14.88 -9.73 20.88
C ASN A 388 13.92 -9.12 21.90
N LEU A 389 12.60 -9.32 21.79
CA LEU A 389 11.66 -8.78 22.79
C LEU A 389 11.51 -9.73 23.99
N VAL A 390 11.20 -9.16 25.16
CA VAL A 390 11.07 -9.92 26.42
C VAL A 390 9.99 -11.01 26.31
N GLY A 391 8.95 -10.77 25.51
CA GLY A 391 7.89 -11.74 25.24
C GLY A 391 8.16 -12.74 24.10
N GLY A 392 9.29 -12.64 23.41
CA GLY A 392 9.67 -13.49 22.27
C GLY A 392 8.52 -13.71 21.28
N ARG A 393 8.20 -14.98 20.99
CA ARG A 393 7.11 -15.34 20.05
C ARG A 393 5.72 -14.78 20.44
N LEU A 394 5.45 -14.58 21.72
CA LEU A 394 4.16 -14.02 22.17
C LEU A 394 4.09 -12.51 21.86
N ALA A 395 5.22 -11.80 21.96
CA ALA A 395 5.31 -10.40 21.54
C ALA A 395 5.12 -10.26 20.03
N THR A 396 5.67 -11.18 19.23
CA THR A 396 5.43 -11.23 17.78
C THR A 396 3.96 -11.44 17.44
N LYS A 397 3.25 -12.33 18.14
CA LYS A 397 1.82 -12.56 17.90
C LYS A 397 1.03 -11.26 18.08
N ALA A 398 1.26 -10.57 19.18
CA ALA A 398 0.58 -9.33 19.51
C ALA A 398 0.96 -8.21 18.52
N LEU A 399 2.25 -8.01 18.26
CA LEU A 399 2.76 -7.04 17.28
C LEU A 399 2.16 -7.24 15.88
N LEU A 400 1.93 -8.50 15.52
CA LEU A 400 1.42 -8.91 14.22
C LEU A 400 -0.06 -9.36 14.25
N ASP A 401 -0.84 -9.06 15.28
CA ASP A 401 -2.31 -9.28 15.33
C ASP A 401 -2.71 -10.68 14.77
N HIS A 402 -2.01 -11.73 15.21
CA HIS A 402 -2.22 -13.13 14.79
C HIS A 402 -3.18 -13.85 15.76
N ALA A 403 -4.21 -14.52 15.25
CA ALA A 403 -5.29 -15.10 16.07
C ALA A 403 -4.93 -16.39 16.86
N ASP A 404 -3.97 -17.21 16.43
CA ASP A 404 -3.66 -18.51 17.08
C ASP A 404 -2.47 -18.46 18.05
N ILE A 405 -2.69 -18.72 19.35
CA ILE A 405 -2.71 -20.02 20.07
C ILE A 405 -3.22 -19.65 21.49
N GLY A 406 -4.50 -19.89 21.79
CA GLY A 406 -5.07 -19.87 23.15
C GLY A 406 -5.42 -18.51 23.80
N THR A 407 -6.72 -18.16 23.70
CA THR A 407 -7.54 -17.25 24.57
C THR A 407 -7.21 -15.75 24.70
N GLY A 408 -8.16 -14.91 24.26
CA GLY A 408 -8.46 -13.60 24.88
C GLY A 408 -8.59 -12.38 23.94
N ASP A 409 -9.70 -12.25 23.18
CA ASP A 409 -9.94 -11.15 22.21
C ASP A 409 -10.02 -9.73 22.83
N HIS A 410 -10.23 -9.59 24.14
CA HIS A 410 -10.21 -8.27 24.81
C HIS A 410 -8.84 -7.87 25.38
N TYR A 411 -7.88 -8.80 25.48
CA TYR A 411 -6.51 -8.53 25.95
C TYR A 411 -5.51 -8.33 24.80
N ASP A 412 -5.88 -8.65 23.55
CA ASP A 412 -4.97 -8.66 22.41
C ASP A 412 -4.59 -7.25 21.94
N HIS A 413 -5.49 -6.25 22.04
CA HIS A 413 -5.21 -4.89 21.57
C HIS A 413 -4.20 -4.13 22.43
N SER A 414 -4.31 -4.20 23.77
CA SER A 414 -3.33 -3.58 24.66
C SER A 414 -1.97 -4.28 24.55
N THR A 415 -1.96 -5.59 24.35
CA THR A 415 -0.74 -6.38 24.14
C THR A 415 -0.09 -6.04 22.79
N ALA A 416 -0.87 -5.88 21.72
CA ALA A 416 -0.39 -5.48 20.41
C ALA A 416 0.18 -4.06 20.41
N ALA A 417 -0.50 -3.14 21.09
CA ALA A 417 -0.04 -1.76 21.31
C ALA A 417 1.27 -1.72 22.08
N LYS A 418 1.35 -2.47 23.18
CA LYS A 418 2.56 -2.58 24.01
C LYS A 418 3.71 -3.19 23.23
N ALA A 419 3.48 -4.27 22.47
CA ALA A 419 4.51 -4.92 21.66
C ALA A 419 5.01 -4.00 20.53
N ALA A 420 4.13 -3.21 19.90
CA ALA A 420 4.52 -2.20 18.91
C ALA A 420 5.36 -1.09 19.53
N ALA A 421 4.98 -0.60 20.71
CA ALA A 421 5.75 0.41 21.43
C ALA A 421 7.12 -0.12 21.90
N GLU A 422 7.16 -1.32 22.48
CA GLU A 422 8.38 -2.00 22.92
C GLU A 422 9.34 -2.23 21.74
N PHE A 423 8.82 -2.71 20.61
CA PHE A 423 9.63 -2.93 19.41
C PHE A 423 10.14 -1.62 18.78
N GLY A 424 9.30 -0.59 18.75
CA GLY A 424 9.70 0.76 18.32
C GLY A 424 10.84 1.31 19.16
N HIS A 425 10.77 1.15 20.49
CA HIS A 425 11.84 1.53 21.40
C HIS A 425 13.10 0.66 21.20
N TYR A 426 12.95 -0.65 21.05
CA TYR A 426 14.07 -1.57 20.79
C TYR A 426 14.87 -1.15 19.55
N ILE A 427 14.20 -0.95 18.41
CA ILE A 427 14.85 -0.54 17.17
C ILE A 427 15.60 0.79 17.35
N ASP A 428 14.99 1.77 18.03
CA ASP A 428 15.62 3.08 18.25
C ASP A 428 16.84 2.97 19.19
N SER A 429 16.74 2.13 20.23
CA SER A 429 17.81 1.91 21.22
C SER A 429 19.00 1.10 20.69
N CYS A 430 18.82 0.23 19.69
CA CYS A 430 19.93 -0.55 19.10
C CYS A 430 21.00 0.32 18.43
N ARG A 431 20.74 1.62 18.24
CA ARG A 431 21.72 2.58 17.70
C ARG A 431 22.50 3.36 18.75
N THR A 432 22.06 3.38 20.01
CA THR A 432 22.82 4.04 21.09
C THR A 432 24.01 3.18 21.55
N THR A 433 24.08 1.94 21.10
CA THR A 433 25.23 1.05 21.26
C THR A 433 25.84 0.83 19.87
N PRO A 434 27.13 1.18 19.63
CA PRO A 434 27.79 0.88 18.37
C PRO A 434 27.76 -0.63 18.17
N THR A 435 27.00 -1.10 17.18
CA THR A 435 27.10 -2.49 16.76
C THR A 435 28.30 -2.57 15.83
N ASP A 436 29.44 -3.00 16.35
CA ASP A 436 30.54 -3.45 15.52
C ASP A 436 30.02 -4.64 14.69
N LEU A 437 29.83 -4.40 13.40
CA LEU A 437 29.66 -5.47 12.44
C LEU A 437 30.99 -6.19 12.35
N ALA A 438 31.12 -7.32 13.04
CA ALA A 438 32.18 -8.28 12.76
C ALA A 438 32.04 -8.73 11.29
N LEU A 439 33.05 -8.39 10.49
CA LEU A 439 33.19 -8.76 9.08
C LEU A 439 33.25 -10.27 8.86
#